data_AF-A0A6V8P8T3-F1
#
_entry.id   AF-A0A6V8P8T3-F1
#
_cell.length_a   1.000
_cell.length_b   1.000
_cell.length_c   1.000
_cell.angle_alpha   90.00
_cell.angle_beta   90.00
_cell.angle_gamma   90.00
#
_symmetry.space_group_name_H-M   'P 1'
#
loop_
_entity.id
_entity.type
_entity.pdbx_description
1 polymer ?
#
loop_
_entity_poly.entity_id
_entity_poly.type
_entity_poly.pdbx_seq_one_letter_code
_entity_poly.pdbx_strand_id
1 'polypeptide(L)'
;MEPDREYTVPMEIINTGSATWEVEGDNPIHFSYRWSDPERKEIIIRDGLRTPLPRKVGPREKVTLEARVRSPSTRGTFMLSYQLVKEGEFWFEDTGVTSLRRIVTVSPVKESKEFSADFLGIAHAPRRTTSHENWVIF
;
A
#
# COMPACT_ATOMS: atom_id res chain seq x y z
N MET A 1 -4.14 4.88 3.43
CA MET A 1 -4.23 3.42 3.62
C MET A 1 -5.03 3.15 4.87
N GLU A 2 -5.69 1.99 4.95
CA GLU A 2 -6.34 1.50 6.16
C GLU A 2 -5.32 0.74 7.02
N PRO A 3 -5.54 0.62 8.34
CA PRO A 3 -4.66 -0.15 9.20
C PRO A 3 -4.66 -1.64 8.87
N ASP A 4 -3.49 -2.28 8.99
CA ASP A 4 -3.26 -3.73 8.83
C ASP A 4 -3.81 -4.35 7.53
N ARG A 5 -3.79 -3.56 6.45
CA ARG A 5 -4.30 -3.98 5.13
C ARG A 5 -3.13 -4.18 4.17
N GLU A 6 -3.22 -5.23 3.36
CA GLU A 6 -2.27 -5.49 2.26
C GLU A 6 -2.74 -4.77 0.99
N TYR A 7 -1.78 -4.15 0.31
CA TYR A 7 -1.92 -3.39 -0.92
C TYR A 7 -0.96 -3.92 -1.97
N THR A 8 -1.39 -3.82 -3.22
CA THR A 8 -0.54 -4.04 -4.39
C THR A 8 -0.22 -2.68 -5.00
N VAL A 9 1.07 -2.38 -5.17
CA VAL A 9 1.54 -1.10 -5.71
C VAL A 9 2.39 -1.36 -6.96
N PRO A 10 1.98 -0.88 -8.15
CA PRO A 10 2.77 -1.07 -9.36
C PRO A 10 4.06 -0.25 -9.27
N MET A 11 5.19 -0.90 -9.56
CA MET A 11 6.52 -0.31 -9.47
C MET A 11 7.33 -0.60 -10.73
N GLU A 12 8.10 0.38 -11.20
CA GLU A 12 9.22 0.18 -12.12
C GLU A 12 10.51 0.52 -11.36
N ILE A 13 11.46 -0.41 -11.34
CA ILE A 13 12.77 -0.22 -10.72
C ILE A 13 13.88 -0.49 -11.74
N ILE A 14 15.04 0.14 -11.55
CA ILE A 14 16.21 0.01 -12.40
C ILE A 14 17.42 -0.46 -11.58
N ASN A 15 18.18 -1.41 -12.11
CA ASN A 15 19.46 -1.80 -11.53
C ASN A 15 20.55 -0.82 -11.95
N THR A 16 20.86 0.14 -11.10
CA THR A 16 21.95 1.11 -11.33
C THR A 16 23.32 0.59 -10.90
N GLY A 17 23.39 -0.62 -10.33
CA GLY A 17 24.62 -1.27 -9.92
C GLY A 17 25.33 -2.01 -11.06
N SER A 18 26.42 -2.70 -10.70
CA SER A 18 27.25 -3.48 -11.63
C SER A 18 27.01 -4.99 -11.58
N ALA A 19 26.31 -5.49 -10.56
CA ALA A 19 26.00 -6.91 -10.40
C ALA A 19 24.56 -7.19 -10.83
N THR A 20 24.34 -8.37 -11.44
CA THR A 20 23.01 -8.88 -11.74
C THR A 20 22.25 -9.16 -10.45
N TRP A 21 20.97 -8.79 -10.40
CA TRP A 21 20.09 -9.24 -9.34
C TRP A 21 19.60 -10.66 -9.62
N GLU A 22 20.07 -11.61 -8.82
CA GLU A 22 19.66 -13.00 -8.87
C GLU A 22 18.33 -13.20 -8.14
N VAL A 23 17.43 -13.99 -8.72
CA VAL A 23 16.08 -14.26 -8.17
C VAL A 23 15.91 -15.71 -7.68
N GLU A 24 16.98 -16.49 -7.79
CA GLU A 24 17.07 -17.90 -7.39
C GLU A 24 18.38 -18.11 -6.62
N GLY A 25 18.55 -19.30 -6.04
CA GLY A 25 19.71 -19.65 -5.23
C GLY A 25 19.49 -19.36 -3.74
N ASP A 26 20.58 -19.37 -2.96
CA ASP A 26 20.51 -19.31 -1.50
C ASP A 26 20.20 -17.90 -0.98
N ASN A 27 20.55 -16.85 -1.73
CA ASN A 27 20.40 -15.45 -1.34
C ASN A 27 19.72 -14.63 -2.45
N PRO A 28 18.48 -14.97 -2.84
CA PRO A 28 17.77 -14.25 -3.88
C PRO A 28 17.52 -12.80 -3.47
N ILE A 29 17.37 -11.92 -4.45
CA ILE A 29 17.00 -10.53 -4.24
C ILE A 29 15.49 -10.37 -4.37
N HIS A 30 14.90 -9.76 -3.35
CA HIS A 30 13.49 -9.40 -3.32
C HIS A 30 13.31 -7.90 -3.24
N PHE A 31 12.19 -7.43 -3.78
CA PHE A 31 11.67 -6.12 -3.44
C PHE A 31 10.91 -6.20 -2.11
N SER A 32 11.08 -5.18 -1.27
CA SER A 32 10.40 -5.05 0.02
C SER A 32 10.32 -3.58 0.43
N TYR A 33 10.05 -3.33 1.71
CA TYR A 33 9.88 -2.00 2.25
C TYR A 33 10.12 -1.97 3.76
N ARG A 34 10.31 -0.76 4.29
CA ARG A 34 10.30 -0.46 5.73
C ARG A 34 9.33 0.68 6.00
N TRP A 35 8.66 0.63 7.16
CA TRP A 35 7.86 1.75 7.65
C TRP A 35 8.57 2.43 8.82
N SER A 36 8.53 3.75 8.84
CA SER A 36 9.06 4.55 9.94
C SER A 36 8.12 5.67 10.33
N ASP A 37 8.17 6.06 11.60
CA ASP A 37 7.55 7.26 12.14
C ASP A 37 8.57 8.42 12.02
N PRO A 38 8.36 9.38 11.11
CA PRO A 38 9.31 10.47 10.91
C PRO A 38 9.35 11.46 12.09
N GLU A 39 8.28 11.56 12.88
CA GLU A 39 8.22 12.46 14.03
C GLU A 39 9.01 11.86 15.20
N ARG A 40 8.84 10.56 15.45
CA ARG A 40 9.55 9.83 16.51
C ARG A 40 10.94 9.35 16.11
N LYS A 41 11.30 9.46 14.83
CA LYS A 41 12.55 8.94 14.24
C LYS A 41 12.74 7.44 14.50
N GLU A 42 11.65 6.69 14.43
CA GLU A 42 11.59 5.27 14.79
C GLU A 42 11.20 4.41 13.59
N ILE A 43 11.81 3.23 13.44
CA ILE A 43 11.35 2.24 12.46
C ILE A 43 10.27 1.39 13.11
N ILE A 44 9.05 1.45 12.58
CA ILE A 44 7.89 0.73 13.12
C ILE A 44 7.69 -0.65 12.46
N ILE A 45 8.10 -0.81 11.20
CA ILE A 45 8.16 -2.10 10.52
C ILE A 45 9.52 -2.18 9.83
N ARG A 46 10.42 -2.97 10.43
CA ARG A 46 11.79 -3.21 9.92
C ARG A 46 11.85 -4.19 8.76
N ASP A 47 10.92 -5.14 8.72
CA ASP A 47 10.96 -6.26 7.80
C ASP A 47 9.60 -6.37 7.09
N GLY A 48 9.49 -5.71 5.93
CA GLY A 48 8.27 -5.71 5.12
C GLY A 48 8.06 -7.03 4.36
N LEU A 49 6.89 -7.18 3.75
CA LEU A 49 6.61 -8.34 2.89
C LEU A 49 7.62 -8.42 1.73
N ARG A 50 7.93 -9.65 1.32
CA ARG A 50 8.74 -9.92 0.12
C ARG A 50 7.85 -9.94 -1.12
N THR A 51 8.32 -9.22 -2.14
CA THR A 51 7.80 -9.31 -3.50
C THR A 51 8.91 -9.90 -4.38
N PRO A 52 8.71 -11.12 -4.93
CA PRO A 52 9.62 -11.69 -5.91
C PRO A 52 9.77 -10.78 -7.13
N LEU A 53 11.01 -10.63 -7.60
CA LEU A 53 11.25 -10.05 -8.91
C LEU A 53 10.87 -11.08 -9.98
N PRO A 54 10.21 -10.69 -11.08
CA PRO A 54 9.70 -11.65 -12.07
C PRO A 54 10.80 -12.32 -12.91
N ARG A 55 12.02 -11.79 -12.88
CA ARG A 55 13.20 -12.31 -13.58
C ARG A 55 14.47 -11.72 -12.98
N LYS A 56 15.61 -12.31 -13.32
CA LYS A 56 16.93 -11.70 -13.10
C LYS A 56 17.00 -10.31 -13.74
N VAL A 57 17.72 -9.38 -13.11
CA VAL A 57 17.83 -7.99 -13.58
C VAL A 57 19.30 -7.60 -13.69
N GLY A 58 19.79 -7.52 -14.92
CA GLY A 58 21.18 -7.14 -15.20
C GLY A 58 21.46 -5.65 -14.94
N PRO A 59 22.73 -5.23 -14.96
CA PRO A 59 23.10 -3.83 -14.89
C PRO A 59 22.38 -2.97 -15.94
N ARG A 60 21.86 -1.82 -15.50
CA ARG A 60 21.07 -0.85 -16.28
C ARG A 60 19.72 -1.36 -16.78
N GLU A 61 19.34 -2.60 -16.47
CA GLU A 61 18.03 -3.11 -16.82
C GLU A 61 16.94 -2.60 -15.88
N LYS A 62 15.73 -2.49 -16.44
CA LYS A 62 14.52 -2.19 -15.70
C LYS A 62 13.67 -3.44 -15.50
N VAL A 63 12.92 -3.47 -14.40
CA VAL A 63 11.90 -4.47 -14.16
C VAL A 63 10.66 -3.82 -13.56
N THR A 64 9.50 -4.30 -13.98
CA THR A 64 8.21 -3.95 -13.40
C THR A 64 7.75 -5.05 -12.46
N LEU A 65 7.11 -4.68 -11.36
CA LEU A 65 6.54 -5.61 -10.40
C LEU A 65 5.35 -4.99 -9.67
N GLU A 66 4.55 -5.86 -9.07
CA GLU A 66 3.39 -5.52 -8.26
C GLU A 66 3.78 -5.66 -6.78
N ALA A 67 4.30 -4.59 -6.18
CA ALA A 67 4.84 -4.59 -4.83
C ALA A 67 3.74 -4.86 -3.80
N ARG A 68 3.96 -5.89 -2.98
CA ARG A 68 3.10 -6.24 -1.84
C ARG A 68 3.47 -5.39 -0.64
N VAL A 69 2.54 -4.60 -0.13
CA VAL A 69 2.74 -3.70 1.01
C VAL A 69 1.63 -3.89 2.03
N ARG A 70 1.98 -4.31 3.25
CA ARG A 70 1.09 -4.22 4.40
C ARG A 70 1.30 -2.92 5.15
N SER A 71 0.21 -2.19 5.39
CA SER A 71 0.22 -0.97 6.19
C SER A 71 0.40 -1.27 7.69
N PRO A 72 0.90 -0.31 8.49
CA PRO A 72 0.88 -0.39 9.94
C PRO A 72 -0.51 -0.68 10.51
N SER A 73 -0.57 -1.41 11.63
CA SER A 73 -1.83 -1.67 12.36
C SER A 73 -2.33 -0.46 13.16
N THR A 74 -1.46 0.53 13.39
CA THR A 74 -1.79 1.78 14.06
C THR A 74 -2.07 2.89 13.05
N ARG A 75 -2.99 3.78 13.43
CA ARG A 75 -3.30 5.00 12.67
C ARG A 75 -2.16 6.02 12.81
N GLY A 76 -1.94 6.83 11.79
CA GLY A 76 -0.92 7.88 11.84
C GLY A 76 -0.40 8.25 10.45
N THR A 77 0.55 9.17 10.41
CA THR A 77 1.29 9.53 9.20
C THR A 77 2.67 8.91 9.27
N PHE A 78 3.01 8.05 8.32
CA PHE A 78 4.24 7.28 8.34
C PHE A 78 5.03 7.48 7.05
N MET A 79 6.33 7.24 7.13
CA MET A 79 7.21 7.18 5.97
C MET A 79 7.37 5.72 5.53
N LEU A 80 6.90 5.41 4.33
CA LEU A 80 7.12 4.16 3.62
C LEU A 80 8.38 4.28 2.76
N SER A 81 9.37 3.42 2.99
CA SER A 81 10.61 3.38 2.22
C SER A 81 10.70 2.06 1.45
N TYR A 82 10.56 2.14 0.13
CA TYR A 82 10.66 1.02 -0.80
C TYR A 82 12.12 0.68 -1.10
N GLN A 83 12.50 -0.59 -0.99
CA GLN A 83 13.89 -1.02 -1.06
C GLN A 83 14.06 -2.48 -1.47
N LEU A 84 15.29 -2.85 -1.83
CA LEU A 84 15.67 -4.24 -2.10
C LEU A 84 16.36 -4.87 -0.89
N VAL A 85 16.24 -6.20 -0.80
CA VAL A 85 16.96 -7.03 0.17
C VAL A 85 17.60 -8.20 -0.57
N LYS A 86 18.85 -8.50 -0.24
CA LYS A 86 19.50 -9.75 -0.60
C LYS A 86 19.35 -10.68 0.60
N GLU A 87 18.53 -11.72 0.44
CA GLU A 87 18.13 -12.58 1.56
C GLU A 87 19.33 -13.12 2.32
N GLY A 88 19.27 -13.09 3.65
CA GLY A 88 20.33 -13.57 4.52
C GLY A 88 21.61 -12.71 4.56
N GLU A 89 21.71 -11.64 3.77
CA GLU A 89 22.92 -10.81 3.71
C GLU A 89 22.66 -9.36 4.15
N PHE A 90 21.97 -8.56 3.32
CA PHE A 90 21.83 -7.13 3.58
C PHE A 90 20.62 -6.52 2.87
N TRP A 91 20.19 -5.38 3.40
CA TRP A 91 19.30 -4.47 2.69
C TRP A 91 20.12 -3.48 1.89
N PHE A 92 19.67 -3.13 0.69
CA PHE A 92 20.42 -2.24 -0.20
C PHE A 92 20.58 -0.84 0.41
N GLU A 93 19.60 -0.37 1.18
CA GLU A 93 19.70 0.91 1.90
C GLU A 93 20.86 0.92 2.90
N ASP A 94 21.15 -0.21 3.53
CA ASP A 94 22.24 -0.35 4.50
C ASP A 94 23.64 -0.29 3.81
N THR A 95 23.67 -0.40 2.47
CA THR A 95 24.88 -0.21 1.63
C THR A 95 25.01 1.19 1.05
N GLY A 96 24.08 2.10 1.38
CA GLY A 96 24.07 3.48 0.88
C GLY A 96 23.21 3.72 -0.36
N VAL A 97 22.42 2.73 -0.81
CA VAL A 97 21.47 2.93 -1.91
C VAL A 97 20.25 3.72 -1.42
N THR A 98 19.99 4.85 -2.07
CA THR A 98 18.84 5.70 -1.73
C THR A 98 17.52 5.01 -2.10
N SER A 99 16.67 4.80 -1.10
CA SER A 99 15.34 4.22 -1.26
C SER A 99 14.31 5.25 -1.73
N LEU A 100 13.30 4.80 -2.48
CA LEU A 100 12.15 5.64 -2.79
C LEU A 100 11.28 5.77 -1.54
N ARG A 101 11.05 7.00 -1.08
CA ARG A 101 10.27 7.27 0.13
C ARG A 101 8.94 7.97 -0.16
N ARG A 102 7.90 7.61 0.57
CA ARG A 102 6.56 8.20 0.48
C ARG A 102 5.96 8.42 1.87
N ILE A 103 5.42 9.61 2.09
CA ILE A 103 4.59 9.89 3.26
C ILE A 103 3.21 9.30 2.98
N VAL A 104 2.70 8.47 3.90
CA VAL A 104 1.41 7.80 3.78
C VAL A 104 0.62 7.96 5.08
N THR A 105 -0.62 8.43 4.95
CA THR A 105 -1.58 8.45 6.05
C THR A 105 -2.27 7.09 6.17
N VAL A 106 -2.25 6.52 7.37
CA VAL A 106 -2.97 5.32 7.77
C VAL A 106 -4.15 5.73 8.66
N SER A 107 -5.37 5.49 8.19
CA SER A 107 -6.61 5.83 8.88
C SER A 107 -7.71 4.85 8.48
N PRO A 108 -8.65 4.49 9.37
CA PRO A 108 -9.82 3.72 8.96
C PRO A 108 -10.62 4.51 7.92
N VAL A 109 -11.38 3.78 7.10
CA VAL A 109 -12.42 4.40 6.28
C VAL A 109 -13.36 5.17 7.20
N LYS A 110 -13.73 6.40 6.82
CA LYS A 110 -14.88 7.06 7.45
C LYS A 110 -16.09 6.18 7.15
N GLU A 111 -16.65 5.52 8.16
CA GLU A 111 -17.99 4.96 8.04
C GLU A 111 -18.92 6.08 7.57
N SER A 112 -19.51 5.93 6.39
CA SER A 112 -20.68 6.71 6.03
C SER A 112 -21.75 6.32 7.04
N LYS A 113 -22.20 7.26 7.87
CA LYS A 113 -23.39 7.08 8.69
C LYS A 113 -24.55 6.73 7.74
N GLU A 114 -24.91 5.46 7.62
CA GLU A 114 -26.27 5.12 7.23
C GLU A 114 -27.15 5.66 8.35
N PHE A 115 -27.84 6.76 8.06
CA PHE A 115 -28.97 7.19 8.85
C PHE A 115 -30.04 6.09 8.71
N SER A 116 -30.04 5.10 9.60
CA SER A 116 -31.26 4.31 9.80
C SER A 116 -32.26 5.23 10.50
N ALA A 117 -33.13 5.84 9.70
CA ALA A 117 -34.35 6.44 10.20
C ALA A 117 -35.39 5.32 10.41
N ASP A 118 -35.12 4.40 11.33
CA ASP A 118 -36.17 3.56 11.90
C ASP A 118 -36.96 4.41 12.91
N PHE A 119 -37.84 5.25 12.36
CA PHE A 119 -38.88 5.93 13.09
C PHE A 119 -39.87 4.89 13.66
N LEU A 120 -39.84 4.72 14.97
CA LEU A 120 -40.98 4.20 15.73
C LEU A 120 -42.15 5.19 15.59
N GLY A 121 -43.24 4.78 14.96
CA GLY A 121 -44.50 5.55 14.99
C GLY A 121 -45.55 5.13 13.98
N ILE A 122 -46.52 4.34 14.42
CA ILE A 122 -47.72 3.88 13.70
C ILE A 122 -48.61 5.07 13.24
N ALA A 123 -49.03 5.11 11.97
CA ALA A 123 -50.40 5.49 11.55
C ALA A 123 -50.67 5.33 10.03
N HIS A 124 -51.60 4.41 9.71
CA HIS A 124 -52.65 4.43 8.67
C HIS A 124 -52.45 5.13 7.30
N ALA A 125 -52.55 4.34 6.22
CA ALA A 125 -52.90 4.81 4.88
C ALA A 125 -54.43 5.06 4.75
N PRO A 126 -54.91 5.90 3.80
CA PRO A 126 -55.15 5.39 2.43
C PRO A 126 -54.92 6.37 1.24
N ARG A 127 -54.77 5.70 0.08
CA ARG A 127 -54.73 6.08 -1.37
C ARG A 127 -55.28 7.46 -1.84
N ARG A 128 -54.59 8.12 -2.80
CA ARG A 128 -54.82 8.08 -4.28
C ARG A 128 -53.99 9.14 -5.06
N THR A 129 -53.37 8.67 -6.15
CA THR A 129 -53.19 9.23 -7.52
C THR A 129 -53.01 10.76 -7.74
N THR A 130 -51.90 11.18 -8.37
CA THR A 130 -51.84 11.72 -9.77
C THR A 130 -50.41 12.16 -10.14
N SER A 131 -50.00 11.74 -11.34
CA SER A 131 -49.03 12.30 -12.30
C SER A 131 -48.32 13.62 -11.93
N HIS A 132 -47.00 13.71 -12.12
CA HIS A 132 -46.36 14.41 -13.25
C HIS A 132 -44.84 14.17 -13.27
N GLU A 133 -44.34 14.02 -14.48
CA GLU A 133 -42.95 13.85 -14.90
C GLU A 133 -42.08 15.06 -14.54
N ASN A 134 -40.82 14.83 -14.18
CA ASN A 134 -39.70 15.58 -14.75
C ASN A 134 -38.35 14.92 -14.43
N TRP A 135 -37.57 14.68 -15.48
CA TRP A 135 -36.19 14.21 -15.46
C TRP A 135 -35.24 15.42 -15.54
N VAL A 136 -34.20 15.45 -14.70
CA VAL A 136 -32.91 16.11 -15.02
C VAL A 136 -31.79 15.24 -14.44
N ILE A 137 -30.88 14.82 -15.32
CA ILE A 137 -29.60 14.16 -15.05
C ILE A 137 -28.52 15.27 -15.10
N PHE A 138 -27.47 15.13 -14.29
CA PHE A 138 -26.29 16.02 -14.28
C PHE A 138 -25.53 16.02 -15.62
#